data_AF-A0A8B6HQP7-F1
#
_entry.id   AF-A0A8B6HQP7-F1
#
_cell.length_a   1.000
_cell.length_b   1.000
_cell.length_c   1.000
_cell.angle_alpha   90.00
_cell.angle_beta   90.00
_cell.angle_gamma   90.00
#
_symmetry.space_group_name_H-M   'P 1'
#
loop_
_entity.id
_entity.type
_entity.pdbx_description
1 polymer ?
#
loop_
_entity_poly.entity_id
_entity_poly.type
_entity_poly.pdbx_seq_one_letter_code
_entity_poly.pdbx_strand_id
1 'polypeptide(L)'
;MTVHADQIVGLTSPRISNLHTCTGYIGNPPENIEVEMQLAGDSNYQTIYPSYITKTESTVNCRITRVIKFWIGFTTIMYNATVRRKLTNDLNTDDSPAYSYPEMLFLVSDDYCYQDYNFTKTNKYHHPTTCHRFVTCVGNEPYVNVCPSSLCFSVENDYCDQCSKVKTCV
;
A
#
# COMPACT_ATOMS: atom_id res chain seq x y z
N MET A 1 -8.40 -5.79 0.92
CA MET A 1 -7.19 -5.80 0.07
C MET A 1 -6.00 -5.46 0.94
N THR A 2 -4.77 -5.44 0.42
CA THR A 2 -3.58 -5.12 1.22
C THR A 2 -2.67 -4.18 0.44
N VAL A 3 -2.57 -2.93 0.89
CA VAL A 3 -1.64 -1.96 0.34
C VAL A 3 -0.28 -2.19 0.97
N HIS A 4 0.71 -2.54 0.16
CA HIS A 4 2.12 -2.55 0.59
C HIS A 4 2.51 -1.21 1.25
N ALA A 5 3.41 -1.26 2.24
CA ALA A 5 3.80 -0.08 3.01
C ALA A 5 4.65 0.92 2.20
N ASP A 6 5.34 0.42 1.17
CA ASP A 6 6.20 1.19 0.26
C ASP A 6 5.36 2.06 -0.70
N GLN A 7 4.82 3.15 -0.16
CA GLN A 7 3.92 4.08 -0.84
C GLN A 7 4.69 5.38 -1.14
N ILE A 8 5.69 5.25 -2.02
CA ILE A 8 6.61 6.35 -2.32
C ILE A 8 6.06 7.22 -3.46
N VAL A 9 5.97 8.52 -3.22
CA VAL A 9 5.59 9.54 -4.21
C VAL A 9 6.75 9.76 -5.17
N GLY A 10 6.47 9.96 -6.46
CA GLY A 10 7.49 10.34 -7.43
C GLY A 10 8.26 9.18 -8.06
N LEU A 11 8.05 7.93 -7.61
CA LEU A 11 8.61 6.76 -8.29
C LEU A 11 8.10 6.67 -9.74
N THR A 12 9.03 6.58 -10.69
CA THR A 12 8.72 6.45 -12.12
C THR A 12 8.59 5.00 -12.59
N SER A 13 8.96 4.03 -11.74
CA SER A 13 8.89 2.60 -12.05
C SER A 13 8.47 1.77 -10.83
N PRO A 14 7.82 0.62 -11.04
CA PRO A 14 7.41 -0.25 -9.95
C PRO A 14 8.59 -1.00 -9.33
N ARG A 15 8.63 -1.07 -8.00
CA ARG A 15 9.45 -2.02 -7.27
C ARG A 15 8.72 -3.36 -7.20
N ILE A 16 9.08 -4.29 -8.08
CA ILE A 16 8.34 -5.55 -8.31
C ILE A 16 8.20 -6.43 -7.04
N SER A 17 9.12 -6.31 -6.09
CA SER A 17 9.02 -6.98 -4.78
C SER A 17 7.98 -6.36 -3.84
N ASN A 18 7.56 -5.12 -4.10
CA ASN A 18 6.81 -4.26 -3.17
C ASN A 18 5.41 -3.90 -3.72
N LEU A 19 4.80 -4.81 -4.48
CA LEU A 19 3.50 -4.61 -5.10
C LEU A 19 2.37 -4.69 -4.07
N HIS A 20 1.34 -3.86 -4.25
CA HIS A 20 0.09 -3.99 -3.51
C HIS A 20 -0.66 -5.24 -3.97
N THR A 21 -1.42 -5.84 -3.06
CA THR A 21 -2.12 -7.10 -3.34
C THR A 21 -3.61 -6.97 -3.12
N CYS A 22 -4.37 -7.45 -4.09
CA CYS A 22 -5.81 -7.50 -4.06
C CYS A 22 -6.26 -8.94 -4.33
N THR A 23 -6.70 -9.63 -3.27
CA THR A 23 -7.21 -11.01 -3.38
C THR A 23 -8.72 -10.98 -3.26
N GLY A 24 -9.44 -11.63 -4.16
CA GLY A 24 -10.90 -11.76 -4.12
C GLY A 24 -11.35 -13.15 -4.52
N TYR A 25 -12.39 -13.65 -3.84
CA TYR A 25 -13.17 -14.75 -4.37
C TYR A 25 -14.02 -14.18 -5.50
N ILE A 26 -13.94 -14.78 -6.69
CA ILE A 26 -14.65 -14.26 -7.86
C ILE A 26 -15.75 -15.21 -8.32
N GLY A 27 -16.23 -16.12 -7.48
CA GLY A 27 -17.41 -16.91 -7.82
C GLY A 27 -17.24 -17.89 -8.99
N ASN A 28 -18.39 -18.44 -9.37
CA ASN A 28 -18.67 -19.02 -10.68
C ASN A 28 -20.09 -18.53 -11.04
N PRO A 29 -20.25 -17.56 -11.94
CA PRO A 29 -19.28 -17.06 -12.91
C PRO A 29 -18.22 -16.09 -12.34
N PRO A 30 -17.10 -15.86 -13.06
CA PRO A 30 -16.01 -15.00 -12.62
C PRO A 30 -16.43 -13.54 -12.44
N GLU A 31 -16.38 -13.02 -11.22
CA GLU A 31 -16.48 -11.60 -10.90
C GLU A 31 -15.23 -10.84 -11.40
N ASN A 32 -15.45 -9.60 -11.84
CA ASN A 32 -14.39 -8.62 -12.04
C ASN A 32 -13.92 -8.08 -10.69
N ILE A 33 -12.64 -7.75 -10.63
CA ILE A 33 -11.98 -7.20 -9.45
C ILE A 33 -11.31 -5.89 -9.83
N GLU A 34 -11.84 -4.82 -9.28
CA GLU A 34 -11.40 -3.46 -9.52
C GLU A 34 -10.75 -2.90 -8.24
N VAL A 35 -9.83 -1.97 -8.43
CA VAL A 35 -9.32 -1.15 -7.33
C VAL A 35 -9.94 0.23 -7.51
N GLU A 36 -10.48 0.77 -6.43
CA GLU A 36 -11.02 2.12 -6.39
C GLU A 36 -10.28 2.96 -5.37
N MET A 37 -10.20 4.26 -5.61
CA MET A 37 -9.61 5.26 -4.73
C MET A 37 -10.58 6.40 -4.50
N GLN A 38 -10.61 6.92 -3.28
CA GLN A 38 -11.26 8.18 -2.92
C GLN A 38 -10.17 9.12 -2.40
N LEU A 39 -9.95 10.24 -3.09
CA LEU A 39 -8.98 11.25 -2.64
C LEU A 39 -9.48 11.94 -1.37
N ALA A 40 -8.55 12.52 -0.61
CA ALA A 40 -8.90 13.28 0.58
C ALA A 40 -9.77 14.50 0.19
N GLY A 41 -10.99 14.55 0.73
CA GLY A 41 -11.97 15.60 0.42
C GLY A 41 -12.99 15.23 -0.66
N ASP A 42 -12.77 14.15 -1.41
CA ASP A 42 -13.75 13.66 -2.38
C ASP A 42 -14.89 12.91 -1.70
N SER A 43 -16.09 13.00 -2.27
CA SER A 43 -17.27 12.27 -1.78
C SER A 43 -17.42 10.87 -2.36
N ASN A 44 -16.74 10.56 -3.47
CA ASN A 44 -16.95 9.34 -4.23
C ASN A 44 -15.64 8.61 -4.50
N TYR A 45 -15.74 7.28 -4.61
CA TYR A 45 -14.67 6.43 -5.10
C TYR A 45 -14.62 6.45 -6.63
N GLN A 46 -13.42 6.46 -7.19
CA GLN A 46 -13.16 6.32 -8.61
C GLN A 46 -12.31 5.09 -8.87
N THR A 47 -12.60 4.35 -9.95
CA THR A 47 -11.76 3.22 -10.39
C THR A 47 -10.38 3.71 -10.78
N ILE A 48 -9.34 3.06 -10.26
CA ILE A 48 -7.96 3.35 -10.64
C ILE A 48 -7.43 2.29 -11.59
N TYR A 49 -6.59 2.72 -12.52
CA TYR A 49 -5.93 1.85 -13.48
C TYR A 49 -4.45 1.77 -13.13
N PRO A 50 -3.99 0.67 -12.50
CA PRO A 50 -2.59 0.54 -12.12
C PRO A 50 -1.66 0.55 -13.32
N SER A 51 -0.55 1.28 -13.22
CA SER A 51 0.48 1.34 -14.27
C SER A 51 1.19 0.00 -14.44
N TYR A 52 1.19 -0.84 -13.41
CA TYR A 52 1.66 -2.23 -13.48
C TYR A 52 0.68 -3.14 -12.76
N ILE A 53 0.36 -4.28 -13.39
CA ILE A 53 -0.58 -5.26 -12.86
C ILE A 53 -0.20 -6.68 -13.32
N THR A 54 -0.27 -7.63 -12.40
CA THR A 54 -0.24 -9.07 -12.70
C THR A 54 -1.44 -9.74 -12.05
N LYS A 55 -1.94 -10.79 -12.70
CA LYS A 55 -3.11 -11.54 -12.28
C LYS A 55 -2.74 -13.01 -12.15
N THR A 56 -3.15 -13.64 -11.06
CA THR A 56 -3.01 -15.07 -10.84
C THR A 56 -4.32 -15.61 -10.33
N GLU A 57 -4.70 -16.78 -10.81
CA GLU A 57 -5.93 -17.45 -10.42
C GLU A 57 -5.62 -18.83 -9.84
N SER A 58 -6.34 -19.20 -8.80
CA SER A 58 -6.31 -20.54 -8.25
C SER A 58 -7.73 -21.06 -8.10
N THR A 59 -7.93 -22.33 -8.41
CA THR A 59 -9.21 -23.02 -8.26
C THR A 59 -9.04 -24.14 -7.26
N VAL A 60 -9.77 -24.06 -6.15
CA VAL A 60 -9.83 -25.13 -5.14
C VAL A 60 -11.30 -25.40 -4.86
N ASN A 61 -11.76 -26.64 -5.03
CA ASN A 61 -13.16 -27.03 -4.79
C ASN A 61 -14.19 -26.14 -5.52
N CYS A 62 -14.01 -25.90 -6.82
CA CYS A 62 -14.85 -25.00 -7.65
C CYS A 62 -14.87 -23.54 -7.19
N ARG A 63 -14.01 -23.16 -6.25
CA ARG A 63 -13.87 -21.80 -5.78
C ARG A 63 -12.67 -21.15 -6.44
N ILE A 64 -12.95 -20.22 -7.35
CA ILE A 64 -11.93 -19.44 -8.06
C ILE A 64 -11.54 -18.23 -7.21
N THR A 65 -10.27 -18.16 -6.85
CA THR A 65 -9.67 -17.01 -6.17
C THR A 65 -8.74 -16.32 -7.13
N ARG A 66 -8.91 -15.01 -7.29
CA ARG A 66 -8.02 -14.18 -8.09
C ARG A 66 -7.18 -13.30 -7.17
N VAL A 67 -5.87 -13.31 -7.41
CA VAL A 67 -4.89 -12.45 -6.78
C VAL A 67 -4.38 -11.48 -7.84
N ILE A 68 -4.56 -10.20 -7.58
CA ILE A 68 -3.98 -9.12 -8.36
C ILE A 68 -2.82 -8.53 -7.57
N LYS A 69 -1.63 -8.48 -8.17
CA LYS A 69 -0.53 -7.67 -7.66
C LYS A 69 -0.37 -6.46 -8.56
N PHE A 70 -0.28 -5.28 -7.97
CA PHE A 70 -0.30 -4.04 -8.75
C PHE A 70 0.57 -2.95 -8.13
N TRP A 71 0.94 -1.99 -8.97
CA TRP A 71 1.60 -0.76 -8.56
C TRP A 71 0.92 0.44 -9.23
N ILE A 72 0.80 1.50 -8.45
CA ILE A 72 0.30 2.80 -8.89
C ILE A 72 1.39 3.84 -8.61
N GLY A 73 1.59 4.74 -9.57
CA GLY A 73 2.45 5.91 -9.35
C GLY A 73 1.78 6.87 -8.38
N PHE A 74 2.28 6.94 -7.14
CA PHE A 74 1.74 7.85 -6.14
C PHE A 74 2.12 9.30 -6.46
N THR A 75 1.15 10.19 -6.28
CA THR A 75 1.32 11.64 -6.39
C THR A 75 0.91 12.30 -5.07
N THR A 76 1.34 13.53 -4.85
CA THR A 76 1.05 14.27 -3.60
C THR A 76 -0.44 14.47 -3.33
N ILE A 77 -1.28 14.54 -4.37
CA ILE A 77 -2.75 14.65 -4.23
C ILE A 77 -3.40 13.38 -3.63
N MET A 78 -2.69 12.24 -3.67
CA MET A 78 -3.17 10.97 -3.11
C MET A 78 -2.88 10.85 -1.61
N TYR A 79 -2.28 11.88 -0.99
CA TYR A 79 -2.02 11.88 0.44
C TYR A 79 -3.33 11.76 1.23
N ASN A 80 -3.38 10.87 2.22
CA ASN A 80 -4.58 10.50 2.98
C ASN A 80 -5.76 9.97 2.13
N ALA A 81 -5.55 9.64 0.86
CA ALA A 81 -6.57 8.97 0.07
C ALA A 81 -6.85 7.58 0.65
N THR A 82 -8.07 7.11 0.44
CA THR A 82 -8.47 5.74 0.79
C THR A 82 -8.62 4.92 -0.46
N VAL A 83 -8.20 3.66 -0.38
CA VAL A 83 -8.25 2.72 -1.48
C VAL A 83 -8.98 1.46 -1.05
N ARG A 84 -9.77 0.87 -1.94
CA ARG A 84 -10.52 -0.36 -1.66
C ARG A 84 -10.60 -1.25 -2.89
N ARG A 85 -10.92 -2.52 -2.67
CA ARG A 85 -11.31 -3.43 -3.74
C ARG A 85 -12.82 -3.36 -3.94
N LYS A 86 -13.24 -3.40 -5.20
CA LYS A 86 -14.61 -3.68 -5.62
C LYS A 86 -14.67 -4.97 -6.42
N LEU A 87 -15.67 -5.79 -6.14
CA LEU A 87 -16.01 -6.99 -6.90
C LEU A 87 -17.33 -6.76 -7.61
N THR A 88 -17.41 -7.09 -8.90
CA THR A 88 -18.62 -6.97 -9.72
C THR A 88 -18.87 -8.24 -10.48
N ASN A 89 -20.14 -8.66 -10.59
CA ASN A 89 -20.52 -9.78 -11.42
C ASN A 89 -20.91 -9.29 -12.82
N ASP A 90 -20.17 -9.67 -13.85
CA ASP A 90 -20.46 -9.25 -15.22
C ASP A 90 -21.65 -9.99 -15.85
N LEU A 91 -22.05 -11.16 -15.29
CA LEU A 91 -23.16 -11.94 -15.84
C LEU A 91 -24.53 -11.51 -15.27
N ASN A 92 -24.55 -10.77 -14.17
CA ASN A 92 -25.78 -10.31 -13.52
C ASN A 92 -25.60 -8.90 -12.97
N THR A 93 -26.05 -7.91 -13.72
CA THR A 93 -25.91 -6.49 -13.37
C THR A 93 -26.79 -6.06 -12.19
N ASP A 94 -27.74 -6.91 -11.77
CA ASP A 94 -28.57 -6.68 -10.58
C ASP A 94 -27.86 -7.07 -9.28
N ASP A 95 -26.73 -7.80 -9.36
CA ASP A 95 -25.94 -8.12 -8.17
C ASP A 95 -25.22 -6.86 -7.67
N SER A 96 -25.45 -6.54 -6.40
CA SER A 96 -24.75 -5.44 -5.75
C SER A 96 -23.24 -5.72 -5.65
N PRO A 97 -22.38 -4.75 -5.95
CA PRO A 97 -20.94 -4.93 -5.85
C PRO A 97 -20.50 -5.19 -4.41
N ALA A 98 -19.52 -6.08 -4.23
CA ALA A 98 -18.93 -6.37 -2.93
C ALA A 98 -17.62 -5.58 -2.73
N TYR A 99 -17.49 -4.91 -1.58
CA TYR A 99 -16.34 -4.05 -1.28
C TYR A 99 -15.46 -4.65 -0.18
N SER A 100 -14.16 -4.37 -0.24
CA SER A 100 -13.29 -4.59 0.93
C SER A 100 -13.35 -3.40 1.89
N TYR A 101 -12.85 -3.59 3.12
CA TYR A 101 -12.49 -2.48 3.99
C TYR A 101 -11.53 -1.52 3.25
N PRO A 102 -11.70 -0.20 3.42
CA PRO A 102 -10.82 0.79 2.84
C PRO A 102 -9.49 0.83 3.60
N GLU A 103 -8.40 0.98 2.87
CA GLU A 103 -7.06 1.18 3.39
C GLU A 103 -6.63 2.62 3.13
N MET A 104 -6.08 3.28 4.14
CA MET A 104 -5.55 4.64 4.00
C MET A 104 -4.13 4.62 3.44
N LEU A 105 -3.82 5.58 2.60
CA LEU A 105 -2.48 5.80 2.08
C LEU A 105 -1.67 6.71 3.02
N PHE A 106 -0.47 6.25 3.35
CA PHE A 106 0.55 6.92 4.15
C PHE A 106 1.78 7.11 3.26
N LEU A 107 1.84 8.24 2.57
CA LEU A 107 2.82 8.47 1.52
C LEU A 107 4.16 8.98 2.07
N VAL A 108 5.25 8.58 1.42
CA VAL A 108 6.62 9.06 1.68
C VAL A 108 7.19 9.66 0.40
N SER A 109 7.88 10.79 0.49
CA SER A 109 8.51 11.41 -0.68
C SER A 109 9.72 10.60 -1.17
N ASP A 110 10.01 10.60 -2.47
CA ASP A 110 11.22 9.96 -3.02
C ASP A 110 12.51 10.64 -2.56
N ASP A 111 12.47 11.95 -2.30
CA ASP A 111 13.58 12.73 -1.75
C ASP A 111 13.75 12.62 -0.22
N TYR A 112 12.94 11.79 0.45
CA TYR A 112 12.96 11.67 1.92
C TYR A 112 14.35 11.34 2.49
N CYS A 113 15.14 10.56 1.74
CA CYS A 113 16.48 10.15 2.13
C CYS A 113 17.59 11.14 1.75
N TYR A 114 17.26 12.28 1.11
CA TYR A 114 18.25 13.26 0.67
C TYR A 114 18.94 13.99 1.84
N GLN A 115 18.51 13.74 3.08
CA GLN A 115 19.20 14.24 4.28
C GLN A 115 20.56 13.57 4.53
N ASP A 116 20.86 12.44 3.88
CA ASP A 116 22.14 11.76 3.97
C ASP A 116 22.98 11.92 2.69
N TYR A 117 24.06 12.70 2.76
CA TYR A 117 25.04 12.74 1.67
C TYR A 117 25.95 11.49 1.59
N ASN A 118 25.78 10.53 2.51
CA ASN A 118 26.61 9.33 2.58
C ASN A 118 25.88 8.10 2.01
N PHE A 119 26.03 7.93 0.69
CA PHE A 119 25.45 6.83 -0.10
C PHE A 119 25.85 5.41 0.34
N THR A 120 26.84 5.26 1.22
CA THR A 120 27.35 3.94 1.66
C THR A 120 26.66 3.42 2.92
N LYS A 121 25.84 4.25 3.59
CA LYS A 121 25.24 3.91 4.87
C LYS A 121 23.74 3.65 4.71
N THR A 122 23.28 2.56 5.30
CA THR A 122 21.86 2.33 5.52
C THR A 122 21.45 3.05 6.79
N ASN A 123 20.60 4.06 6.67
CA ASN A 123 20.02 4.77 7.81
C ASN A 123 18.53 4.49 7.91
N LYS A 124 17.98 4.54 9.13
CA LYS A 124 16.56 4.35 9.39
C LYS A 124 15.97 5.57 10.08
N TYR A 125 14.81 5.97 9.63
CA TYR A 125 14.09 7.16 10.06
C TYR A 125 12.66 6.81 10.43
N HIS A 126 12.04 7.66 11.25
CA HIS A 126 10.59 7.60 11.46
C HIS A 126 9.85 7.73 10.13
N HIS A 127 8.69 7.10 10.03
CA HIS A 127 7.78 7.42 8.93
C HIS A 127 7.14 8.79 9.20
N PRO A 128 6.95 9.65 8.18
CA PRO A 128 6.48 11.04 8.36
C PRO A 128 5.06 11.18 8.95
N THR A 129 4.30 10.09 9.02
CA THR A 129 2.86 10.13 9.34
C THR A 129 2.38 9.02 10.27
N THR A 130 3.23 8.06 10.64
CA THR A 130 2.80 6.95 11.50
C THR A 130 3.97 6.30 12.24
N CYS A 131 3.80 6.07 13.54
CA CYS A 131 4.81 5.41 14.38
C CYS A 131 5.06 3.94 14.01
N HIS A 132 4.06 3.30 13.41
CA HIS A 132 4.06 1.87 13.15
C HIS A 132 4.85 1.50 11.89
N ARG A 133 5.46 2.49 11.23
CA ARG A 133 6.30 2.31 10.06
C ARG A 133 7.59 3.10 10.23
N PHE A 134 8.60 2.72 9.47
CA PHE A 134 9.86 3.43 9.39
C PHE A 134 10.39 3.40 7.96
N VAL A 135 11.21 4.37 7.62
CA VAL A 135 11.84 4.47 6.31
C VAL A 135 13.28 4.02 6.46
N THR A 136 13.68 3.03 5.68
CA THR A 136 15.09 2.64 5.51
C THR A 136 15.60 3.32 4.25
N CYS A 137 16.68 4.08 4.38
CA CYS A 137 17.36 4.73 3.27
C CYS A 137 18.54 3.87 2.81
N VAL A 138 18.51 3.43 1.54
CA VAL A 138 19.60 2.67 0.91
C VAL A 138 20.08 3.46 -0.31
N GLY A 139 21.28 4.02 -0.25
CA GLY A 139 21.83 4.80 -1.38
C GLY A 139 20.92 5.95 -1.83
N ASN A 140 20.26 6.63 -0.88
CA ASN A 140 19.27 7.70 -1.06
C ASN A 140 17.88 7.29 -1.57
N GLU A 141 17.60 6.00 -1.67
CA GLU A 141 16.26 5.53 -1.97
C GLU A 141 15.50 5.18 -0.67
N PRO A 142 14.29 5.71 -0.46
CA PRO A 142 13.46 5.38 0.69
C PRO A 142 12.75 4.05 0.48
N TYR A 143 12.77 3.18 1.49
CA TYR A 143 12.01 1.93 1.55
C TYR A 143 11.19 1.90 2.84
N VAL A 144 9.87 1.81 2.72
CA VAL A 144 9.01 1.78 3.91
C VAL A 144 8.86 0.37 4.46
N ASN A 145 9.08 0.25 5.77
CA ASN A 145 8.95 -0.98 6.52
C ASN A 145 7.88 -0.84 7.59
N VAL A 146 7.24 -1.95 7.96
CA VAL A 146 6.20 -2.00 9.00
C VAL A 146 6.76 -2.64 10.25
N CYS A 147 6.51 -2.02 11.41
CA CYS A 147 6.82 -2.65 12.68
C CYS A 147 5.86 -3.81 12.98
N PRO A 148 6.36 -4.95 13.49
CA PRO A 148 5.51 -6.09 13.83
C PRO A 148 4.58 -5.74 14.99
N SER A 149 3.45 -6.44 15.09
CA SER A 149 2.53 -6.40 16.25
C SER A 149 2.09 -5.00 16.70
N SER A 150 1.97 -4.06 15.77
CA SER A 150 1.64 -2.64 16.06
C SER A 150 2.63 -1.97 17.02
N LEU A 151 3.89 -2.41 17.03
CA LEU A 151 4.98 -1.70 17.70
C LEU A 151 5.29 -0.39 16.99
N CYS A 152 6.10 0.45 17.63
CA CYS A 152 6.53 1.73 17.09
C CYS A 152 8.03 1.75 16.90
N PHE A 153 8.50 2.35 15.80
CA PHE A 153 9.92 2.42 15.53
C PHE A 153 10.62 3.40 16.49
N SER A 154 11.71 2.96 17.12
CA SER A 154 12.59 3.82 17.92
C SER A 154 13.85 4.12 17.12
N VAL A 155 14.00 5.36 16.64
CA VAL A 155 15.24 5.80 15.98
C VAL A 155 16.45 5.74 16.93
N GLU A 156 16.25 6.05 18.22
CA GLU A 156 17.31 6.02 19.24
C GLU A 156 17.92 4.62 19.40
N ASN A 157 17.06 3.60 19.31
CA ASN A 157 17.48 2.21 19.52
C ASN A 157 17.60 1.39 18.23
N ASP A 158 17.19 1.94 17.08
CA ASP A 158 17.15 1.32 15.76
C ASP A 158 16.33 0.01 15.67
N TYR A 159 15.28 -0.11 16.48
CA TYR A 159 14.33 -1.23 16.44
C TYR A 159 12.90 -0.81 16.82
N CYS A 160 11.93 -1.68 16.51
CA CYS A 160 10.53 -1.49 16.91
C CYS A 160 10.33 -1.90 18.37
N ASP A 161 9.91 -0.94 19.21
CA ASP A 161 9.62 -1.16 20.63
C ASP A 161 8.15 -0.82 20.93
N GLN A 162 7.73 -1.06 22.16
CA GLN A 162 6.44 -0.62 22.67
C GLN A 162 6.30 0.89 22.49
N CYS A 163 5.19 1.31 21.89
CA CYS A 163 4.94 2.71 21.56
C CYS A 163 5.05 3.65 22.77
N SER A 164 4.68 3.20 23.97
CA SER A 164 4.81 3.98 25.20
C SER A 164 6.25 4.31 25.60
N LYS A 165 7.26 3.66 25.01
CA LYS A 165 8.69 3.89 25.28
C LYS A 165 9.37 4.74 24.19
N VAL A 166 8.71 4.94 23.05
CA VAL A 166 9.25 5.70 21.94
C VAL A 166 8.99 7.19 22.19
N LYS A 167 10.06 7.97 22.37
CA LYS A 167 9.97 9.38 22.75
C LYS A 167 9.58 10.32 21.60
N THR A 168 9.87 9.94 20.37
CA THR A 168 9.85 10.85 19.20
C THR A 168 9.03 10.31 18.04
N CYS A 169 7.89 9.68 18.33
CA CYS A 169 6.91 9.51 17.27
C CYS A 169 6.03 10.76 17.13
N VAL A 170 5.88 11.24 15.89
CA VAL A 170 5.05 12.40 15.51
C VAL A 170 3.78 11.92 14.84
#